data_AF-A0A9E4BM85-F1
#
_entry.id   AF-A0A9E4BM85-F1
#
_cell.length_a   1.000
_cell.length_b   1.000
_cell.length_c   1.000
_cell.angle_alpha   90.00
_cell.angle_beta   90.00
_cell.angle_gamma   90.00
#
_symmetry.space_group_name_H-M   'P 1'
#
loop_
_entity.id
_entity.type
_entity.pdbx_description
1 polymer ?
#
loop_
_entity_poly.entity_id
_entity_poly.type
_entity_poly.pdbx_seq_one_letter_code
_entity_poly.pdbx_strand_id
1 'polypeptide(L)'
;MSESLSKATEMFRTYIDAIESTRDLLSPAFSEAVELIAGLDSILIVTGLGKSGLVGQKAAATLRSTGTQAAFVHPVEALHGDLGIVRTGSATLAIS
;
A
#
# COMPACT_ATOMS: atom_id res chain seq x y z
N MET A 1 -37.17 -6.72 -4.12
CA MET A 1 -35.80 -6.88 -3.58
C MET A 1 -35.69 -5.99 -2.34
N SER A 2 -35.10 -6.44 -1.23
CA SER A 2 -35.00 -5.59 -0.04
C SER A 2 -34.06 -4.40 -0.28
N GLU A 3 -34.30 -3.28 0.41
CA GLU A 3 -33.51 -2.06 0.28
C GLU A 3 -32.01 -2.33 0.56
N SER A 4 -31.70 -3.12 1.58
CA SER A 4 -30.34 -3.51 1.93
C SER A 4 -29.64 -4.32 0.82
N LEU A 5 -30.36 -5.21 0.14
CA LEU A 5 -29.79 -6.00 -0.97
C LEU A 5 -29.52 -5.13 -2.20
N SER A 6 -30.38 -4.14 -2.45
CA SER A 6 -30.15 -3.16 -3.52
C SER A 6 -28.90 -2.33 -3.24
N LYS A 7 -28.76 -1.79 -2.03
CA LYS A 7 -27.58 -1.01 -1.60
C LYS A 7 -26.29 -1.83 -1.65
N ALA A 8 -26.32 -3.09 -1.22
CA ALA A 8 -25.15 -3.98 -1.31
C ALA A 8 -24.74 -4.23 -2.76
N THR A 9 -25.71 -4.43 -3.67
CA THR A 9 -25.45 -4.62 -5.10
C THR A 9 -24.81 -3.38 -5.72
N GLU A 10 -25.31 -2.20 -5.39
CA GLU A 10 -24.73 -0.93 -5.84
C GLU A 10 -23.31 -0.74 -5.33
N MET A 11 -23.05 -1.01 -4.03
CA MET A 11 -21.70 -0.96 -3.45
C MET A 11 -20.72 -1.87 -4.20
N PHE A 12 -21.11 -3.11 -4.50
CA PHE A 12 -20.25 -4.02 -5.26
C PHE A 12 -19.97 -3.53 -6.68
N ARG A 13 -20.96 -2.94 -7.36
CA ARG A 13 -20.75 -2.31 -8.68
C ARG A 13 -19.71 -1.20 -8.59
N THR A 14 -19.85 -0.29 -7.63
CA THR A 14 -18.88 0.79 -7.41
C THR A 14 -17.47 0.25 -7.18
N TYR A 15 -17.30 -0.85 -6.44
CA TYR A 15 -15.99 -1.46 -6.23
C TYR A 15 -15.42 -2.13 -7.48
N ILE A 16 -16.25 -2.79 -8.28
CA ILE A 16 -15.82 -3.37 -9.56
C ILE A 16 -15.35 -2.25 -10.50
N ASP A 17 -16.16 -1.21 -10.68
CA ASP A 17 -15.84 -0.08 -11.54
C ASP A 17 -14.53 0.60 -11.10
N ALA A 18 -14.35 0.76 -9.78
CA ALA A 18 -13.11 1.31 -9.23
C ALA A 18 -11.90 0.43 -9.56
N ILE A 19 -12.00 -0.89 -9.37
CA ILE A 19 -10.90 -1.83 -9.70
C ILE A 19 -10.59 -1.79 -11.20
N GLU A 20 -11.61 -1.80 -12.07
CA GLU A 20 -11.41 -1.72 -13.52
C GLU A 20 -10.68 -0.44 -13.92
N SER A 21 -11.05 0.70 -13.33
CA SER A 21 -10.39 1.98 -13.60
C SER A 21 -8.90 2.00 -13.20
N THR A 22 -8.47 1.18 -12.24
CA THR A 22 -7.05 1.14 -11.83
C THR A 22 -6.13 0.61 -12.92
N ARG A 23 -6.65 -0.21 -13.85
CA ARG A 23 -5.89 -0.69 -15.01
C ARG A 23 -5.37 0.48 -15.85
N ASP A 24 -6.16 1.54 -15.97
CA ASP A 24 -5.84 2.68 -16.81
C ASP A 24 -4.79 3.61 -16.14
N LEU A 25 -4.47 3.38 -14.87
CA LEU A 25 -3.39 4.05 -14.14
C LEU A 25 -2.02 3.36 -14.36
N LEU A 26 -1.98 2.19 -14.99
CA LEU A 26 -0.72 1.51 -15.30
C LEU A 26 0.08 2.36 -16.28
N SER A 27 1.32 2.64 -15.88
CA SER A 27 2.25 3.47 -16.63
C SER A 27 3.68 2.96 -16.43
N PRO A 28 4.68 3.45 -17.18
CA PRO A 28 6.07 3.08 -16.97
C PRO A 28 6.54 3.27 -15.51
N ALA A 29 6.02 4.27 -14.80
CA ALA A 29 6.31 4.50 -13.38
C ALA A 29 5.93 3.31 -12.48
N PHE A 30 4.91 2.53 -12.84
CA PHE A 30 4.58 1.29 -12.12
C PHE A 30 5.70 0.26 -12.26
N SER A 31 6.21 0.06 -13.49
CA SER A 31 7.33 -0.87 -13.73
C SER A 31 8.59 -0.42 -13.00
N GLU A 32 8.91 0.88 -13.07
CA GLU A 32 10.05 1.46 -12.36
C GLU A 32 9.95 1.25 -10.84
N ALA A 33 8.77 1.44 -10.25
CA ALA A 33 8.55 1.19 -8.83
C ALA A 33 8.72 -0.29 -8.47
N VAL A 34 8.21 -1.20 -9.30
CA VAL A 34 8.37 -2.65 -9.10
C VAL A 34 9.85 -3.04 -9.17
N GLU A 35 10.59 -2.59 -10.18
CA GLU A 35 12.02 -2.88 -10.34
C GLU A 35 12.85 -2.31 -9.19
N LEU A 36 12.55 -1.07 -8.77
CA LEU A 36 13.20 -0.44 -7.62
C LEU A 36 12.98 -1.26 -6.35
N ILE A 37 11.75 -1.69 -6.08
CA ILE A 37 11.41 -2.48 -4.88
C ILE A 37 12.05 -3.88 -4.96
N ALA A 38 12.04 -4.52 -6.14
CA ALA A 38 12.62 -5.84 -6.34
C ALA A 38 14.14 -5.85 -6.19
N GLY A 39 14.81 -4.74 -6.51
CA GLY A 39 16.26 -4.56 -6.37
C GLY A 39 16.72 -4.08 -4.99
N LEU A 40 15.84 -3.97 -4.00
CA LEU A 40 16.23 -3.53 -2.66
C LEU A 40 17.03 -4.61 -1.92
N ASP A 41 18.27 -4.29 -1.58
CA ASP A 41 19.09 -5.03 -0.61
C ASP A 41 18.82 -4.62 0.85
N SER A 42 17.82 -3.77 1.06
CA SER A 42 17.44 -3.19 2.34
C SER A 42 15.93 -3.35 2.56
N ILE A 43 15.36 -2.53 3.45
CA ILE A 43 13.95 -2.57 3.81
C ILE A 43 13.11 -1.55 3.04
N LEU A 44 11.94 -1.97 2.56
CA LEU A 44 10.87 -1.10 2.09
C LEU A 44 10.04 -0.59 3.28
N ILE A 45 9.98 0.71 3.45
CA ILE A 45 9.15 1.37 4.47
C ILE A 45 7.81 1.73 3.85
N VAL A 46 6.73 1.15 4.37
CA VAL A 46 5.36 1.51 3.96
C VAL A 46 4.78 2.44 5.01
N THR A 47 4.13 3.52 4.59
CA THR A 47 3.59 4.51 5.53
C THR A 47 2.28 5.11 5.04
N GLY A 48 1.42 5.53 5.95
CA GLY A 48 0.12 6.14 5.65
C GLY A 48 -0.69 6.43 6.91
N LEU A 49 -1.69 7.32 6.80
CA LEU A 49 -2.58 7.69 7.90
C LEU A 49 -4.00 7.14 7.69
N GLY A 50 -4.71 6.90 8.79
CA GLY A 50 -6.11 6.48 8.77
C GLY A 50 -6.34 5.20 7.96
N LYS A 51 -7.30 5.23 7.04
CA LYS A 51 -7.64 4.08 6.17
C LYS A 51 -6.45 3.66 5.29
N SER A 52 -5.70 4.62 4.77
CA SER A 52 -4.48 4.38 3.99
C SER A 52 -3.41 3.69 4.84
N GLY A 53 -3.33 4.00 6.14
CA GLY A 53 -2.51 3.29 7.11
C GLY A 53 -2.89 1.81 7.26
N LEU A 54 -4.19 1.50 7.36
CA LEU A 54 -4.66 0.11 7.45
C LEU A 54 -4.33 -0.71 6.18
N VAL A 55 -4.52 -0.10 5.00
CA VAL A 55 -4.14 -0.73 3.72
C VAL A 55 -2.62 -0.91 3.65
N GLY A 56 -1.83 0.10 4.04
CA GLY A 56 -0.38 0.04 4.08
C GLY A 56 0.16 -1.05 5.01
N GLN A 57 -0.44 -1.22 6.19
CA GLN A 57 -0.10 -2.32 7.11
C GLN A 57 -0.30 -3.68 6.45
N LYS A 58 -1.44 -3.88 5.77
CA LYS A 58 -1.71 -5.15 5.06
C LYS A 58 -0.76 -5.34 3.88
N ALA A 59 -0.47 -4.28 3.12
CA ALA A 59 0.47 -4.32 2.01
C ALA A 59 1.88 -4.72 2.48
N ALA A 60 2.40 -4.09 3.53
CA ALA A 60 3.69 -4.44 4.12
C ALA A 60 3.74 -5.91 4.60
N ALA A 61 2.67 -6.38 5.26
CA ALA A 61 2.57 -7.77 5.69
C ALA A 61 2.58 -8.75 4.52
N THR A 62 1.84 -8.45 3.44
CA THR A 62 1.82 -9.25 2.22
C THR A 62 3.21 -9.29 1.57
N LEU A 63 3.85 -8.15 1.36
CA LEU A 63 5.19 -8.05 0.77
C LEU A 63 6.22 -8.85 1.56
N ARG A 64 6.18 -8.76 2.90
CA ARG A 64 7.03 -9.56 3.79
C ARG A 64 6.79 -11.07 3.61
N SER A 65 5.55 -11.49 3.42
CA SER A 65 5.22 -12.91 3.20
C SER A 65 5.61 -13.44 1.82
N THR A 66 5.79 -12.55 0.84
CA THR A 66 6.20 -12.90 -0.54
C THR A 66 7.69 -12.67 -0.80
N GLY A 67 8.49 -12.42 0.24
CA GLY A 67 9.96 -12.34 0.15
C GLY A 67 10.55 -10.93 0.05
N THR A 68 9.73 -9.88 -0.05
CA THR A 68 10.21 -8.49 -0.02
C THR A 68 10.35 -8.02 1.43
N GLN A 69 11.54 -7.59 1.85
CA GLN A 69 11.70 -7.02 3.20
C GLN A 69 10.92 -5.72 3.31
N ALA A 70 9.81 -5.74 4.06
CA ALA A 70 8.95 -4.58 4.27
C ALA A 70 8.56 -4.39 5.74
N ALA A 71 8.36 -3.13 6.14
CA ALA A 71 7.79 -2.74 7.43
C ALA A 71 6.84 -1.56 7.26
N PHE A 72 5.76 -1.54 8.05
CA PHE A 72 4.89 -0.38 8.16
C PHE A 72 5.38 0.56 9.27
N VAL A 73 5.42 1.86 9.00
CA VAL A 73 5.73 2.91 9.98
C VAL A 73 4.60 3.93 9.97
N HIS A 74 3.96 4.14 11.12
CA HIS A 74 2.94 5.17 11.24
C HIS A 74 3.61 6.56 11.24
N PRO A 75 3.19 7.53 10.39
CA PRO A 75 3.87 8.82 10.27
C PRO A 75 4.04 9.58 11.59
N VAL A 76 3.04 9.49 12.48
CA VAL A 76 3.10 10.15 13.80
C VAL A 76 4.11 9.47 14.73
N GLU A 77 4.23 8.14 14.67
CA GLU A 77 5.17 7.38 15.50
C GLU A 77 6.60 7.52 14.97
N ALA A 78 6.76 7.67 13.65
CA ALA A 78 8.02 7.97 12.97
C ALA A 78 8.73 9.18 13.61
N LEU A 79 7.97 10.25 13.90
CA LEU A 79 8.46 11.47 14.53
C LEU A 79 8.89 11.30 16.00
N HIS A 80 8.50 10.19 16.64
CA HIS A 80 8.80 9.89 18.05
C HIS A 80 9.84 8.76 18.22
N GLY A 81 10.52 8.34 17.14
CA GLY A 81 11.66 7.44 17.21
C GLY A 81 11.65 6.28 16.20
N ASP A 82 10.50 5.96 15.62
CA ASP A 82 10.38 4.80 14.72
C ASP A 82 11.12 4.98 13.39
N LEU A 83 11.54 6.20 13.04
CA LEU A 83 12.45 6.45 11.91
C LEU A 83 13.79 5.71 12.04
N GLY A 84 14.17 5.21 13.22
CA GLY A 84 15.36 4.38 13.40
C GLY A 84 15.35 3.07 12.58
N ILE A 85 14.19 2.66 12.05
CA ILE A 85 14.09 1.52 11.12
C ILE A 85 14.57 1.85 9.70
N VAL A 86 14.59 3.12 9.31
CA VAL A 86 15.04 3.58 8.00
C VAL A 86 16.56 3.42 7.91
N ARG A 87 17.05 2.80 6.84
CA ARG A 87 18.49 2.57 6.62
C ARG A 87 18.92 3.15 5.28
N THR A 88 20.22 3.37 5.11
CA THR A 88 20.77 3.65 3.78
C THR A 88 20.38 2.53 2.82
N GLY A 89 19.90 2.91 1.63
CA GLY A 89 19.39 1.97 0.63
C GLY A 89 17.95 1.51 0.85
N SER A 90 17.26 1.96 1.91
CA SER A 90 15.82 1.77 2.03
C SER A 90 15.05 2.62 1.02
N ALA A 91 13.88 2.14 0.60
CA ALA A 91 12.89 2.92 -0.15
C ALA A 91 11.63 3.12 0.69
N THR A 92 10.81 4.10 0.32
CA THR A 92 9.54 4.39 1.00
C THR A 92 8.37 4.35 0.03
N LEU A 93 7.31 3.64 0.42
CA LEU A 93 5.99 3.66 -0.20
C LEU A 93 5.02 4.40 0.72
N ALA A 94 4.71 5.65 0.38
CA ALA A 94 3.74 6.47 1.11
C ALA A 94 2.35 6.37 0.44
N ILE A 95 1.32 6.07 1.24
CA ILE A 95 -0.06 5.94 0.79
C ILE A 95 -0.91 7.04 1.42
N SER A 96 -1.57 7.85 0.59
CA SER A 96 -2.43 8.97 0.99
C SER A 96 -3.82 8.83 0.40
#